data_AF-A0A4S0R2J8-F1
#
_entry.id   AF-A0A4S0R2J8-F1
#
_cell.length_a   1.000
_cell.length_b   1.000
_cell.length_c   1.000
_cell.angle_alpha   90.00
_cell.angle_beta   90.00
_cell.angle_gamma   90.00
#
_symmetry.space_group_name_H-M   'P 1'
#
loop_
_entity.id
_entity.type
_entity.pdbx_description
1 polymer ?
#
loop_
_entity_poly.entity_id
_entity_poly.type
_entity_poly.pdbx_seq_one_letter_code
_entity_poly.pdbx_strand_id
1 'polypeptide(L)'
;IDFQTARSLTEQASYAALLAALRSLDLSEDRAFLIAVAVYPREFPHPQAIRLFLDRYRLLHREAALDKVRNWKAETLSRAIRGNAADTANDEERRASNSGDAAASLKAS
;
A
#
# COMPACT_ATOMS: atom_id res chain seq x y z
N ILE A 1 -2.36 -8.25 21.00
CA ILE A 1 -1.22 -8.32 20.05
C ILE A 1 -0.26 -7.23 20.46
N ASP A 2 0.98 -7.56 20.75
CA ASP A 2 1.99 -6.55 21.12
C ASP A 2 2.32 -5.66 19.91
N PHE A 3 2.63 -4.38 20.17
CA PHE A 3 2.95 -3.41 19.13
C PHE A 3 4.15 -3.85 18.30
N GLN A 4 5.15 -4.50 18.92
CA GLN A 4 6.27 -5.07 18.16
C GLN A 4 5.84 -6.18 17.21
N THR A 5 4.89 -7.03 17.60
CA THR A 5 4.37 -8.10 16.75
C THR A 5 3.59 -7.52 15.56
N ALA A 6 2.73 -6.52 15.80
CA ALA A 6 1.99 -5.83 14.74
C ALA A 6 2.95 -5.11 13.76
N ARG A 7 3.99 -4.47 14.29
CA ARG A 7 5.04 -3.81 13.50
C ARG A 7 5.82 -4.81 12.66
N SER A 8 6.27 -5.92 13.25
CA SER A 8 6.99 -6.99 12.54
C SER A 8 6.16 -7.60 11.41
N LEU A 9 4.87 -7.82 11.63
CA LEU A 9 3.94 -8.28 10.58
C LEU A 9 3.81 -7.28 9.44
N THR A 10 3.75 -5.99 9.76
CA THR A 10 3.66 -4.91 8.76
C THR A 10 4.98 -4.75 8.00
N GLU A 11 6.11 -4.87 8.68
CA GLU A 11 7.45 -4.86 8.07
C GLU A 11 7.65 -6.06 7.13
N GLN A 12 7.24 -7.26 7.53
CA GLN A 12 7.26 -8.46 6.68
C GLN A 12 6.37 -8.30 5.43
N ALA A 13 5.17 -7.75 5.59
CA ALA A 13 4.29 -7.43 4.47
C ALA A 13 4.93 -6.40 3.52
N SER A 14 5.60 -5.38 4.08
CA SER A 14 6.31 -4.35 3.30
C SER A 14 7.50 -4.91 2.52
N TYR A 15 8.25 -5.84 3.12
CA TYR A 15 9.39 -6.48 2.48
C TYR A 15 8.98 -7.45 1.36
N ALA A 16 7.93 -8.26 1.60
CA ALA A 16 7.36 -9.11 0.57
C ALA A 16 6.78 -8.29 -0.60
N ALA A 17 6.23 -7.11 -0.31
CA ALA A 17 5.80 -6.17 -1.33
C ALA A 17 6.98 -5.60 -2.13
N LEU A 18 8.07 -5.19 -1.46
CA LEU A 18 9.26 -4.71 -2.15
C LEU A 18 9.82 -5.78 -3.11
N LEU A 19 9.94 -7.04 -2.67
CA LEU A 19 10.40 -8.14 -3.52
C LEU A 19 9.54 -8.33 -4.78
N ALA A 20 8.20 -8.30 -4.63
CA ALA A 20 7.31 -8.43 -5.76
C ALA A 20 7.38 -7.23 -6.71
N ALA A 21 7.55 -6.01 -6.19
CA ALA A 21 7.77 -4.84 -7.03
C ALA A 21 9.06 -4.97 -7.85
N LEU A 22 10.19 -5.30 -7.21
CA LEU A 22 11.49 -5.47 -7.87
C LEU A 22 11.44 -6.56 -8.95
N ARG A 23 10.76 -7.68 -8.65
CA ARG A 23 10.62 -8.80 -9.58
C ARG A 23 9.71 -8.48 -10.77
N SER A 24 8.66 -7.69 -10.57
CA SER A 24 7.79 -7.23 -11.66
C SER A 24 8.51 -6.31 -12.65
N LEU A 25 9.52 -5.57 -12.17
CA LEU A 25 10.38 -4.69 -12.97
C LEU A 25 11.49 -5.44 -13.73
N ASP A 26 11.53 -6.77 -13.61
CA ASP A 26 12.52 -7.65 -14.25
C ASP A 26 13.97 -7.27 -13.93
N LEU A 27 14.21 -6.77 -12.71
CA LEU A 27 15.55 -6.41 -12.26
C LEU A 27 16.41 -7.66 -12.05
N SER A 28 17.67 -7.60 -12.46
CA SER A 28 18.66 -8.62 -12.11
C SER A 28 18.85 -8.68 -10.59
N GLU A 29 19.26 -9.85 -10.09
CA GLU A 29 19.41 -10.11 -8.66
C GLU A 29 20.28 -9.06 -7.97
N ASP A 30 21.39 -8.66 -8.60
CA ASP A 30 22.32 -7.66 -8.06
C ASP A 30 21.65 -6.29 -7.87
N ARG A 31 20.86 -5.85 -8.85
CA ARG A 31 20.17 -4.55 -8.80
C ARG A 31 19.05 -4.56 -7.77
N ALA A 32 18.30 -5.66 -7.71
CA ALA A 32 17.25 -5.85 -6.71
C ALA A 32 17.84 -5.84 -5.29
N PHE A 33 18.98 -6.50 -5.09
CA PHE A 33 19.69 -6.52 -3.81
C PHE A 33 20.20 -5.13 -3.41
N LEU A 34 20.83 -4.38 -4.32
CA LEU A 34 21.32 -3.02 -4.03
C LEU A 34 20.18 -2.09 -3.58
N ILE A 35 19.02 -2.17 -4.22
CA ILE A 35 17.84 -1.39 -3.82
C ILE A 35 17.34 -1.83 -2.45
N ALA A 36 17.27 -3.14 -2.19
CA ALA A 36 16.83 -3.67 -0.91
C ALA A 36 17.75 -3.24 0.25
N VAL A 37 19.07 -3.26 0.04
CA VAL A 37 20.06 -2.79 1.03
C VAL A 37 19.95 -1.27 1.25
N ALA A 38 19.72 -0.49 0.21
CA ALA A 38 19.54 0.95 0.33
C ALA A 38 18.27 1.31 1.13
N VAL A 39 17.20 0.53 0.98
CA VAL A 39 15.93 0.74 1.70
C VAL A 39 15.99 0.20 3.14
N TYR A 40 16.63 -0.97 3.34
CA TYR A 40 16.74 -1.64 4.64
C TYR A 40 18.20 -1.85 5.05
N PRO A 41 18.98 -0.79 5.30
CA PRO A 41 20.41 -0.90 5.57
C PRO A 41 20.73 -1.68 6.86
N ARG A 42 19.79 -1.74 7.80
CA ARG A 42 19.95 -2.43 9.09
C ARG A 42 19.62 -3.94 9.04
N GLU A 43 19.02 -4.43 7.96
CA GLU A 43 18.60 -5.84 7.83
C GLU A 43 19.66 -6.74 7.20
N PHE A 44 20.75 -6.17 6.68
CA PHE A 44 21.84 -6.92 6.06
C PHE A 44 23.19 -6.90 6.81
N PRO A 45 23.24 -7.04 8.16
CA PRO A 45 24.52 -7.15 8.87
C PRO A 45 25.14 -8.56 8.77
N HIS A 46 24.41 -9.56 8.28
CA HIS A 46 24.83 -10.97 8.29
C HIS A 46 24.70 -11.66 6.92
N PRO A 47 25.67 -12.49 6.48
CA PRO A 47 25.66 -13.15 5.17
C PRO A 47 24.43 -14.03 4.89
N GLN A 48 23.77 -14.54 5.94
CA GLN A 48 22.56 -15.35 5.80
C GLN A 48 21.35 -14.54 5.33
N ALA A 49 21.27 -13.25 5.67
CA ALA A 49 20.19 -12.36 5.21
C ALA A 49 20.27 -12.13 3.70
N ILE A 50 21.48 -12.02 3.17
CA ILE A 50 21.76 -11.90 1.73
C ILE A 50 21.31 -13.18 1.00
N ARG A 51 21.70 -14.36 1.52
CA ARG A 51 21.31 -15.65 0.94
C ARG A 51 19.79 -15.83 0.94
N LEU A 52 19.14 -15.48 2.05
CA LEU A 52 17.69 -15.57 2.18
C LEU A 52 16.95 -14.60 1.24
N PHE A 53 17.49 -13.40 1.01
CA PHE A 53 16.99 -12.48 -0.01
C PHE A 53 17.06 -13.11 -1.40
N LEU A 54 18.23 -13.62 -1.79
CA LEU A 54 18.45 -14.21 -3.11
C LEU A 54 17.57 -15.45 -3.34
N ASP A 55 17.47 -16.34 -2.36
CA ASP A 55 16.62 -17.53 -2.45
C ASP A 55 15.15 -17.15 -2.64
N ARG A 56 14.64 -16.19 -1.87
CA ARG A 56 13.26 -15.69 -2.01
C ARG A 56 13.03 -14.98 -3.34
N TYR A 57 14.00 -14.21 -3.81
CA TYR A 57 13.90 -13.49 -5.08
C TYR A 57 13.89 -14.45 -6.28
N ARG A 58 14.65 -15.55 -6.22
CA ARG A 58 14.66 -16.63 -7.22
C ARG A 58 13.39 -17.46 -7.21
N LEU A 59 12.87 -17.78 -6.02
CA LEU A 59 11.60 -18.50 -5.84
C LEU A 59 10.39 -17.68 -6.32
N LEU A 60 10.50 -16.35 -6.34
CA LEU A 60 9.42 -15.49 -6.80
C LEU A 60 9.39 -15.42 -8.34
N HIS A 61 8.42 -16.09 -8.95
CA HIS A 61 8.22 -16.02 -10.40
C HIS A 61 7.73 -14.63 -10.84
N ARG A 62 8.25 -14.17 -11.98
CA ARG A 62 7.94 -12.86 -12.56
C ARG A 62 6.44 -12.65 -12.79
N GLU A 63 5.74 -13.70 -13.21
CA GLU A 63 4.28 -13.66 -13.45
C GLU A 63 3.50 -13.44 -12.15
N ALA A 64 3.83 -14.18 -11.09
CA ALA A 64 3.22 -13.98 -9.77
C ALA A 64 3.50 -12.59 -9.19
N ALA A 65 4.68 -12.03 -9.48
CA ALA A 65 5.02 -10.67 -9.10
C ALA A 65 4.18 -9.62 -9.85
N LEU A 66 3.97 -9.80 -11.16
CA LEU A 66 3.11 -8.93 -11.96
C LEU A 66 1.66 -8.96 -11.48
N ASP A 67 1.13 -10.14 -11.15
CA ASP A 67 -0.23 -10.27 -10.65
C ASP A 67 -0.42 -9.63 -9.28
N LYS A 68 0.57 -9.73 -8.38
CA LYS A 68 0.56 -8.98 -7.11
C LYS A 68 0.49 -7.46 -7.34
N VAL A 69 1.30 -6.94 -8.26
CA VAL A 69 1.30 -5.49 -8.57
C VAL A 69 -0.03 -5.07 -9.20
N ARG A 70 -0.64 -5.91 -10.05
CA ARG A 70 -1.99 -5.66 -10.59
C ARG A 70 -3.04 -5.60 -9.48
N ASN A 71 -2.98 -6.54 -8.53
CA ASN A 71 -3.87 -6.54 -7.37
C ASN A 71 -3.71 -5.27 -6.54
N TRP A 72 -2.49 -4.80 -6.31
CA TRP A 72 -2.27 -3.54 -5.58
C TRP A 72 -2.82 -2.34 -6.33
N LYS A 73 -2.64 -2.27 -7.66
CA LYS A 73 -3.23 -1.19 -8.46
C LYS A 73 -4.76 -1.19 -8.34
N ALA A 74 -5.38 -2.37 -8.41
CA ALA A 74 -6.82 -2.51 -8.22
C ALA A 74 -7.26 -2.12 -6.80
N GLU A 75 -6.48 -2.47 -5.78
CA GLU A 75 -6.75 -2.13 -4.39
C GLU A 75 -6.60 -0.63 -4.12
N THR A 76 -5.55 0.01 -4.63
CA THR A 76 -5.37 1.47 -4.56
C THR A 76 -6.50 2.20 -5.27
N LEU A 77 -6.89 1.74 -6.47
CA LEU A 77 -8.01 2.31 -7.20
C LEU A 77 -9.33 2.15 -6.44
N SER A 78 -9.57 0.97 -5.85
CA SER A 78 -10.75 0.71 -5.03
C SER A 78 -10.80 1.60 -3.78
N ARG A 79 -9.65 1.85 -3.14
CA ARG A 79 -9.55 2.79 -2.02
C ARG A 79 -9.82 4.23 -2.44
N ALA A 80 -9.30 4.66 -3.60
CA ALA A 80 -9.56 5.99 -4.14
C ALA A 80 -11.05 6.20 -4.47
N ILE A 81 -11.70 5.23 -5.11
CA ILE A 81 -13.14 5.28 -5.40
C ILE A 81 -13.96 5.33 -4.10
N ARG A 82 -13.60 4.53 -3.08
CA ARG A 82 -14.27 4.58 -1.77
C ARG A 82 -14.06 5.91 -1.06
N GLY A 83 -12.86 6.48 -1.12
CA GLY A 83 -12.54 7.80 -0.57
C GLY A 83 -13.38 8.90 -1.22
N ASN A 84 -13.42 8.92 -2.55
CA ASN A 84 -14.25 9.85 -3.31
C ASN A 84 -15.75 9.70 -2.98
N ALA A 85 -16.25 8.47 -2.86
CA ALA A 85 -17.64 8.22 -2.52
C ALA A 85 -18.00 8.72 -1.11
N ALA A 86 -17.08 8.55 -0.15
CA ALA A 86 -17.25 9.08 1.20
C ALA A 86 -17.23 10.62 1.22
N ASP A 87 -16.35 11.27 0.45
CA ASP A 87 -16.32 12.73 0.33
C ASP A 87 -17.60 13.27 -0.32
N THR A 88 -18.11 12.64 -1.39
CA THR A 88 -19.38 13.05 -2.01
C THR A 88 -20.58 12.87 -1.09
N ALA A 89 -20.63 11.80 -0.29
CA ALA A 89 -21.71 11.58 0.67
C ALA A 89 -21.67 12.63 1.80
N ASN A 90 -20.47 12.99 2.27
CA ASN A 90 -20.29 14.03 3.27
C ASN A 90 -20.67 15.42 2.76
N ASP A 91 -20.44 15.71 1.47
CA ASP A 91 -20.83 16.98 0.86
C ASP A 91 -22.34 17.09 0.60
N GLU A 92 -23.00 15.97 0.28
CA GLU A 92 -24.46 15.91 0.14
C GLU A 92 -25.16 16.09 1.50
N GLU A 93 -24.66 15.45 2.56
CA GLU A 93 -25.17 15.59 3.93
C GLU A 93 -25.05 17.05 4.42
N ARG A 94 -23.90 17.71 4.14
CA ARG A 94 -23.71 19.14 4.46
C ARG A 94 -24.64 20.05 3.67
N ARG A 95 -24.89 19.76 2.38
CA ARG A 95 -25.85 20.53 1.57
C ARG A 95 -27.29 20.34 2.03
N ALA A 96 -27.68 19.12 2.36
CA ALA A 96 -29.01 18.82 2.89
C ALA A 96 -29.25 19.51 4.24
N SER A 97 -28.25 19.53 5.12
CA SER A 97 -28.30 20.25 6.40
C SER A 97 -28.42 21.76 6.20
N ASN A 98 -27.68 22.35 5.24
CA ASN A 98 -27.72 23.79 4.98
C ASN A 98 -29.00 24.27 4.25
N SER A 99 -29.69 23.37 3.52
CA SER A 99 -30.95 23.70 2.83
C SER A 99 -32.16 23.75 3.77
N GLY A 100 -32.10 23.10 4.94
CA GLY A 100 -33.17 23.13 5.95
C GLY A 100 -33.32 24.49 6.64
N ASP A 101 -32.21 25.20 6.87
CA ASP A 101 -32.21 26.51 7.55
C ASP A 101 -32.62 27.67 6.63
N ALA A 102 -32.35 27.57 5.32
CA ALA A 102 -32.73 28.60 4.35
C ALA A 102 -34.26 28.68 4.15
N ALA A 103 -34.98 27.56 4.26
CA ALA A 103 -36.45 27.56 4.14
C ALA A 103 -37.16 28.11 5.39
N ALA A 104 -36.52 28.05 6.57
CA ALA A 104 -37.09 28.55 7.82
C ALA A 104 -36.99 30.07 7.98
N SER A 105 -36.04 30.72 7.30
CA SER A 105 -35.74 32.15 7.43
C SER A 105 -36.56 33.08 6.50
N LEU A 106 -37.38 32.53 5.59
CA LEU A 106 -38.21 33.29 4.64
C LEU A 106 -39.68 33.54 5.08
N LYS A 107 -40.07 33.16 6.30
CA LYS A 107 -41.44 33.36 6.84
C LYS A 107 -41.54 34.30 8.05
N ALA A 108 -40.62 35.25 8.17
CA ALA A 108 -40.69 36.29 9.20
C ALA A 108 -40.45 37.67 8.58
N SER A 109 -41.49 38.27 7.99
CA SER A 109 -41.60 39.71 7.73
C SER A 109 -43.07 40.07 7.60
#